data_AF-A0A2X0MKK7-F1
#
_entry.id   AF-A0A2X0MKK7-F1
#
_cell.length_a   1.000
_cell.length_b   1.000
_cell.length_c   1.000
_cell.angle_alpha   90.00
_cell.angle_beta   90.00
_cell.angle_gamma   90.00
#
_symmetry.space_group_name_H-M   'P 1'
#
loop_
_entity.id
_entity.type
_entity.pdbx_description
1 polymer ?
#
loop_
_entity_poly.entity_id
_entity_poly.type
_entity_poly.pdbx_seq_one_letter_code
_entity_poly.pdbx_strand_id
1 'polypeptide(L)'
;MMSSTSKLWPPTIVSCSGKVLLAGGYLVLARHHHGFVLSTPSRFYTVVRDCNLSQERERTDPLTFKITVDSPQFVGARWVYDVARAEHVDGTDQCIVRPDPNNASSNPFVHLAIQSTLLLASALFPSLGSSLGSSLALSDLHIVVVGSNDFYSQQRADSTESSPSLKPFAHLGCAIADVHKTGLGSSAAMTTSLVAALLLHLDSRASNLCSPLPPPPPPNSSTQFATPPSSNASSTLSTSPSYPIKFPKNLIANSQLRIDQGTLGLIHNLAQYVHSLAQGKVGSGFDVSAAVWGSQVYRRFESVCLGQSLEVGNMLTPKALLNLLSPLLNPAWTNNRTAPNVAPFGLPPGMTLLLADVDAGSHTPSMVGKVLAWKKAEKEQADRIWSELHQANNDFAEILAKLSRGAKENPEFYEEQVQRFTGISSREWSELSGFKIASQHILSIRTLMREMGERSNVPIEPVEQTKLLDAVSELPGVVGAGVPGAGGYDAIWVLALSPPLSDSVLHPLEKVQDTLRGWKEMSVRPLSKLAWIVGGSGGGGGGEERSGSAEMVGLKRERMEEVQGLKEVVEAVVV
;
A
#
# COMPACT_ATOMS: atom_id res chain seq x y z
N MET A 1 -7.98 -51.16 2.48
CA MET A 1 -7.57 -50.05 1.61
C MET A 1 -8.40 -48.83 1.96
N MET A 2 -7.90 -47.98 2.85
CA MET A 2 -8.47 -46.66 3.12
C MET A 2 -7.73 -45.68 2.21
N SER A 3 -8.46 -45.06 1.28
CA SER A 3 -7.97 -43.99 0.42
C SER A 3 -7.44 -42.84 1.28
N SER A 4 -6.12 -42.63 1.31
CA SER A 4 -5.51 -41.44 1.89
C SER A 4 -5.84 -40.24 1.01
N THR A 5 -6.91 -39.51 1.34
CA THR A 5 -7.16 -38.20 0.75
C THR A 5 -5.98 -37.29 1.14
N SER A 6 -5.18 -36.89 0.15
CA SER A 6 -4.11 -35.90 0.31
C SER A 6 -4.72 -34.62 0.91
N LYS A 7 -4.38 -34.30 2.16
CA LYS A 7 -4.78 -33.03 2.80
C LYS A 7 -4.06 -31.88 2.09
N LEU A 8 -4.67 -31.31 1.05
CA LEU A 8 -4.26 -30.03 0.52
C LEU A 8 -4.68 -28.93 1.48
N TRP A 9 -3.75 -28.03 1.83
CA TRP A 9 -4.10 -26.82 2.56
C TRP A 9 -4.95 -25.90 1.68
N PRO A 10 -5.97 -25.23 2.24
CA PRO A 10 -6.71 -24.22 1.50
C PRO A 10 -5.76 -23.10 1.06
N PRO A 11 -5.97 -22.50 -0.12
CA PRO A 11 -5.14 -21.41 -0.58
C PRO A 11 -5.22 -20.23 0.40
N THR A 12 -4.10 -19.55 0.59
CA THR A 12 -4.03 -18.30 1.36
C THR A 12 -3.99 -17.14 0.40
N ILE A 13 -4.96 -16.23 0.53
CA ILE A 13 -5.10 -15.07 -0.35
C ILE A 13 -5.00 -13.81 0.50
N VAL A 14 -4.05 -12.95 0.16
CA VAL A 14 -3.89 -11.65 0.79
C VAL A 14 -3.86 -10.59 -0.28
N SER A 15 -4.48 -9.45 0.00
CA SER A 15 -4.43 -8.28 -0.86
C SER A 15 -3.93 -7.04 -0.12
N CYS A 16 -3.28 -6.14 -0.85
CA CYS A 16 -2.82 -4.85 -0.35
C CYS A 16 -3.27 -3.72 -1.28
N SER A 17 -3.74 -2.61 -0.73
CA SER A 17 -4.12 -1.42 -1.51
C SER A 17 -2.91 -0.74 -2.17
N GLY A 18 -3.15 -0.10 -3.31
CA GLY A 18 -2.27 0.95 -3.82
C GLY A 18 -2.32 2.22 -2.96
N LYS A 19 -1.51 3.22 -3.32
CA LYS A 19 -1.39 4.48 -2.58
C LYS A 19 -1.34 5.70 -3.49
N VAL A 20 -1.61 6.85 -2.89
CA VAL A 20 -1.37 8.18 -3.46
C VAL A 20 -0.80 9.06 -2.34
N LEU A 21 0.38 9.64 -2.55
CA LEU A 21 0.89 10.67 -1.64
C LEU A 21 0.30 12.00 -2.08
N LEU A 22 -0.76 12.42 -1.38
CA LEU A 22 -1.51 13.64 -1.68
C LEU A 22 -0.70 14.91 -1.37
N ALA A 23 0.04 14.89 -0.26
CA ALA A 23 0.85 16.00 0.22
C ALA A 23 2.08 15.49 1.01
N GLY A 24 3.16 16.28 1.05
CA GLY A 24 4.43 15.92 1.73
C GLY A 24 5.50 15.28 0.83
N GLY A 25 5.38 15.41 -0.50
CA GLY A 25 6.41 15.03 -1.46
C GLY A 25 7.78 15.62 -1.10
N TYR A 26 8.85 14.82 -1.22
CA TYR A 26 10.22 15.11 -0.76
C TYR A 26 10.38 15.29 0.76
N LEU A 27 9.51 16.07 1.41
CA LEU A 27 9.52 16.33 2.85
C LEU A 27 9.41 15.04 3.67
N VAL A 28 8.59 14.07 3.24
CA VAL A 28 8.41 12.77 3.91
C VAL A 28 9.70 11.95 4.04
N LEU A 29 10.76 12.30 3.31
CA LEU A 29 12.10 11.73 3.48
C LEU A 29 12.79 12.19 4.77
N ALA A 30 12.30 13.23 5.44
CA ALA A 30 12.81 13.68 6.72
C ALA A 30 11.76 13.47 7.81
N ARG A 31 12.19 12.89 8.94
CA ARG A 31 11.30 12.45 10.03
C ARG A 31 10.50 13.56 10.70
N HIS A 32 10.94 14.82 10.60
CA HIS A 32 10.22 15.97 11.16
C HIS A 32 9.02 16.41 10.30
N HIS A 33 8.82 15.80 9.13
CA HIS A 33 7.67 16.08 8.27
C HIS A 33 6.76 14.87 8.13
N HIS A 34 5.53 15.17 7.73
CA HIS A 34 4.49 14.19 7.47
C HIS A 34 4.27 13.99 5.97
N GLY A 35 3.90 12.77 5.60
CA GLY A 35 3.26 12.46 4.32
C GLY A 35 1.77 12.22 4.53
N PHE A 36 0.92 12.80 3.70
CA PHE A 36 -0.52 12.60 3.73
C PHE A 36 -0.88 11.64 2.60
N VAL A 37 -1.18 10.39 2.98
CA VAL A 37 -1.31 9.27 2.05
C VAL A 37 -2.75 8.79 2.03
N LEU A 38 -3.31 8.62 0.85
CA LEU A 38 -4.60 7.95 0.66
C LEU A 38 -4.38 6.60 -0.01
N SER A 39 -5.03 5.56 0.50
CA SER A 39 -5.05 4.23 -0.12
C SER A 39 -6.08 4.17 -1.23
N THR A 40 -5.73 3.58 -2.37
CA THR A 40 -6.66 3.37 -3.47
C THR A 40 -7.53 2.12 -3.25
N PRO A 41 -8.74 2.06 -3.79
CA PRO A 41 -9.50 0.81 -3.82
C PRO A 41 -8.82 -0.26 -4.68
N SER A 42 -8.02 0.12 -5.68
CA SER A 42 -7.20 -0.81 -6.48
C SER A 42 -6.22 -1.58 -5.58
N ARG A 43 -6.20 -2.91 -5.71
CA ARG A 43 -5.43 -3.82 -4.85
C ARG A 43 -4.52 -4.76 -5.64
N PHE A 44 -3.44 -5.16 -4.98
CA PHE A 44 -2.52 -6.21 -5.40
C PHE A 44 -2.83 -7.47 -4.62
N TYR A 45 -2.97 -8.61 -5.28
CA TYR A 45 -3.37 -9.90 -4.72
C TYR A 45 -2.23 -10.90 -4.84
N THR A 46 -1.98 -11.62 -3.76
CA THR A 46 -1.11 -12.81 -3.75
C THR A 46 -1.93 -14.01 -3.30
N VAL A 47 -1.88 -15.08 -4.11
CA VAL A 47 -2.48 -16.38 -3.81
C VAL A 47 -1.36 -17.38 -3.59
N VAL A 48 -1.30 -18.02 -2.43
CA VAL A 48 -0.34 -19.09 -2.11
C VAL A 48 -1.09 -20.40 -1.97
N ARG A 49 -0.64 -21.44 -2.68
CA ARG A 49 -1.24 -22.79 -2.63
C ARG A 49 -0.19 -23.89 -2.69
N ASP A 50 -0.54 -25.03 -2.09
CA ASP A 50 0.15 -26.29 -2.25
C ASP A 50 -0.06 -26.85 -3.66
N CYS A 51 0.99 -27.38 -4.26
CA CYS A 51 0.90 -28.19 -5.47
C CYS A 51 0.70 -29.67 -5.11
N ASN A 52 -0.32 -30.31 -5.69
CA ASN A 52 -0.50 -31.76 -5.61
C ASN A 52 0.68 -32.45 -6.31
N LEU A 53 1.39 -33.32 -5.59
CA LEU A 53 2.22 -34.35 -6.19
C LEU A 53 1.30 -35.45 -6.76
N SER A 54 0.64 -35.20 -7.89
CA SER A 54 -0.06 -36.24 -8.67
C SER A 54 0.86 -36.90 -9.72
N GLN A 55 2.15 -36.60 -9.68
CA GLN A 55 3.16 -37.41 -10.34
C GLN A 55 4.17 -37.81 -9.28
N GLU A 56 4.44 -39.10 -9.19
CA GLU A 56 5.61 -39.69 -8.54
C GLU A 56 6.87 -39.07 -9.14
N ARG A 57 7.22 -37.84 -8.76
CA ARG A 57 8.61 -37.42 -8.82
C ARG A 57 9.30 -38.25 -7.77
N GLU A 58 10.19 -39.14 -8.21
CA GLU A 58 11.27 -39.63 -7.35
C GLU A 58 11.99 -38.40 -6.77
N ARG A 59 11.54 -37.95 -5.59
CA ARG A 59 12.22 -36.87 -4.88
C ARG A 59 13.58 -37.41 -4.50
N THR A 60 14.61 -36.89 -5.15
CA THR A 60 15.99 -37.26 -4.90
C THR A 60 16.49 -36.78 -3.53
N ASP A 61 15.88 -35.72 -2.97
CA ASP A 61 16.23 -35.18 -1.65
C ASP A 61 14.99 -34.66 -0.88
N PRO A 62 14.62 -35.24 0.29
CA PRO A 62 13.51 -34.78 1.12
C PRO A 62 13.72 -33.39 1.75
N LEU A 63 14.90 -32.79 1.63
CA LEU A 63 15.25 -31.46 2.15
C LEU A 63 15.04 -30.33 1.14
N THR A 64 14.51 -30.64 -0.04
CA THR A 64 14.31 -29.68 -1.13
C THR A 64 12.85 -29.61 -1.56
N PHE A 65 12.41 -28.40 -1.92
CA PHE A 65 11.11 -28.17 -2.57
C PHE A 65 11.20 -26.97 -3.50
N LYS A 66 10.26 -26.88 -4.45
CA LYS A 66 10.20 -25.77 -5.40
C LYS A 66 9.12 -24.76 -4.99
N ILE A 67 9.42 -23.48 -5.22
CA ILE A 67 8.45 -22.40 -5.21
C ILE A 67 8.35 -21.85 -6.63
N THR A 68 7.16 -21.90 -7.21
CA THR A 68 6.86 -21.27 -8.49
C THR A 68 6.06 -20.00 -8.24
N VAL A 69 6.46 -18.90 -8.86
CA VAL A 69 5.74 -17.63 -8.82
C VAL A 69 5.34 -17.23 -10.22
N ASP A 70 4.05 -17.03 -10.45
CA ASP A 70 3.50 -16.57 -11.72
C ASP A 70 2.83 -15.20 -11.57
N SER A 71 3.13 -14.29 -12.50
CA SER A 71 2.43 -13.02 -12.65
C SER A 71 1.86 -12.90 -14.07
N PRO A 72 0.68 -13.51 -14.31
CA PRO A 72 0.14 -13.72 -15.67
C PRO A 72 -0.29 -12.44 -16.40
N GLN A 73 -0.14 -11.26 -15.79
CA GLN A 73 -0.38 -9.99 -16.49
C GLN A 73 0.78 -9.60 -17.42
N PHE A 74 1.92 -10.29 -17.32
CA PHE A 74 3.14 -9.95 -18.07
C PHE A 74 3.68 -11.14 -18.84
N VAL A 75 4.29 -10.85 -19.99
CA VAL A 75 5.02 -11.83 -20.79
C VAL A 75 6.25 -12.31 -20.03
N GLY A 76 6.39 -13.63 -19.89
CA GLY A 76 7.59 -14.25 -19.31
C GLY A 76 7.77 -14.03 -17.80
N ALA A 77 6.74 -13.55 -17.09
CA ALA A 77 6.78 -13.34 -15.64
C ALA A 77 6.43 -14.61 -14.86
N ARG A 78 7.30 -15.61 -15.01
CA ARG A 78 7.31 -16.85 -14.23
C ARG A 78 8.70 -17.05 -13.65
N TRP A 79 8.77 -17.25 -12.33
CA TRP A 79 10.01 -17.46 -11.61
C TRP A 79 9.93 -18.72 -10.76
N VAL A 80 10.83 -19.66 -11.03
CA VAL A 80 11.00 -20.88 -10.23
C VAL A 80 12.18 -20.70 -9.30
N TYR A 81 12.01 -21.13 -8.05
CA TYR A 81 13.03 -21.10 -7.02
C TYR A 81 13.19 -22.48 -6.39
N ASP A 82 14.42 -22.95 -6.32
CA ASP A 82 14.82 -24.12 -5.55
C ASP A 82 15.10 -23.71 -4.12
N VAL A 83 14.36 -24.30 -3.18
CA VAL A 83 14.55 -24.08 -1.76
C VAL A 83 15.24 -25.31 -1.19
N ALA A 84 16.46 -25.10 -0.71
CA ALA A 84 17.22 -26.13 -0.01
C ALA A 84 17.35 -25.74 1.47
N ARG A 85 17.17 -26.73 2.34
CA ARG A 85 17.48 -26.57 3.77
C ARG A 85 18.97 -26.79 4.00
N ALA A 86 19.59 -25.90 4.78
CA ALA A 86 20.94 -26.06 5.26
C ALA A 86 20.95 -25.96 6.79
N GLU A 87 21.63 -26.89 7.46
CA GLU A 87 21.88 -26.78 8.89
C GLU A 87 22.92 -25.68 9.13
N HIS A 88 22.59 -24.71 9.97
CA HIS A 88 23.51 -23.66 10.37
C HIS A 88 24.31 -24.09 11.61
N VAL A 89 25.49 -23.48 11.81
CA VAL A 89 26.46 -23.81 12.89
C VAL A 89 25.88 -23.66 14.30
N ASP A 90 24.82 -22.88 14.47
CA ASP A 90 24.09 -22.69 15.74
C ASP A 90 22.94 -23.69 15.96
N GLY A 91 22.81 -24.70 15.09
CA GLY A 91 21.76 -25.72 15.15
C GLY A 91 20.39 -25.25 14.65
N THR A 92 20.31 -24.07 14.01
CA THR A 92 19.07 -23.59 13.38
C THR A 92 19.01 -23.97 11.91
N ASP A 93 17.82 -24.34 11.44
CA ASP A 93 17.59 -24.63 10.03
C ASP A 93 17.46 -23.33 9.22
N GLN A 94 18.30 -23.18 8.21
CA GLN A 94 18.23 -22.08 7.27
C GLN A 94 17.67 -22.56 5.93
N CYS A 95 16.72 -21.82 5.38
CA CYS A 95 16.30 -22.00 3.99
C CYS A 95 17.18 -21.15 3.07
N ILE A 96 17.76 -21.78 2.06
CA ILE A 96 18.48 -21.12 0.97
C ILE A 96 17.62 -21.20 -0.28
N VAL A 97 17.16 -20.05 -0.76
CA VAL A 97 16.36 -19.91 -1.97
C VAL A 97 17.27 -19.55 -3.13
N ARG A 98 17.36 -20.42 -4.13
CA ARG A 98 18.15 -20.21 -5.35
C ARG A 98 17.21 -20.07 -6.56
N PRO A 99 17.34 -19.01 -7.38
CA PRO A 99 16.57 -18.91 -8.61
C PRO A 99 17.00 -20.01 -9.60
N ASP A 100 16.03 -20.64 -10.25
CA ASP A 100 16.28 -21.59 -11.34
C ASP A 100 17.02 -20.86 -12.49
N PRO A 101 18.12 -21.42 -13.01
CA PRO A 101 18.90 -20.80 -14.08
C PRO A 101 18.11 -20.64 -15.40
N ASN A 102 17.00 -21.36 -15.56
CA ASN A 102 16.15 -21.29 -16.75
C ASN A 102 15.07 -20.19 -16.67
N ASN A 103 15.02 -19.42 -15.57
CA ASN A 103 14.11 -18.29 -15.48
C ASN A 103 14.42 -17.26 -16.57
N ALA A 104 13.40 -16.84 -17.31
CA ALA A 104 13.55 -15.88 -18.41
C ALA A 104 14.00 -14.48 -17.94
N SER A 105 13.77 -14.15 -16.68
CA SER A 105 14.16 -12.89 -16.05
C SER A 105 14.41 -13.07 -14.55
N SER A 106 15.04 -12.09 -13.91
CA SER A 106 15.15 -12.03 -12.45
C SER A 106 14.17 -11.01 -11.87
N ASN A 107 13.68 -11.27 -10.66
CA ASN A 107 12.88 -10.32 -9.90
C ASN A 107 13.37 -10.27 -8.44
N PRO A 108 14.25 -9.30 -8.11
CA PRO A 108 14.82 -9.19 -6.77
C PRO A 108 13.77 -9.03 -5.66
N PHE A 109 12.66 -8.34 -5.93
CA PHE A 109 11.60 -8.15 -4.94
C PHE A 109 10.94 -9.50 -4.58
N VAL A 110 10.62 -10.32 -5.58
CA VAL A 110 10.02 -11.65 -5.36
C VAL A 110 11.00 -12.58 -4.65
N HIS A 111 12.26 -12.64 -5.11
CA HIS A 111 13.27 -13.50 -4.50
C HIS A 111 13.53 -13.13 -3.03
N LEU A 112 13.77 -11.85 -2.75
CA LEU A 112 14.04 -11.36 -1.40
C LEU A 112 12.82 -11.51 -0.48
N ALA A 113 11.60 -11.36 -1.00
CA ALA A 113 10.38 -11.62 -0.25
C ALA A 113 10.29 -13.08 0.18
N ILE A 114 10.53 -14.03 -0.73
CA ILE A 114 10.50 -15.46 -0.41
C ILE A 114 11.60 -15.80 0.60
N GLN A 115 12.84 -15.41 0.30
CA GLN A 115 14.02 -15.69 1.14
C GLN A 115 13.82 -15.17 2.57
N SER A 116 13.44 -13.90 2.72
CA SER A 116 13.29 -13.25 4.03
C SER A 116 12.08 -13.79 4.79
N THR A 117 10.98 -14.12 4.10
CA THR A 117 9.78 -14.68 4.75
C THR A 117 10.05 -16.10 5.25
N LEU A 118 10.70 -16.97 4.45
CA LEU A 118 11.09 -18.31 4.90
C LEU A 118 12.06 -18.22 6.08
N LEU A 119 13.05 -17.34 6.00
CA LEU A 119 14.02 -17.13 7.07
C LEU A 119 13.35 -16.69 8.39
N LEU A 120 12.38 -15.77 8.32
CA LEU A 120 11.61 -15.35 9.49
C LEU A 120 10.70 -16.48 10.00
N ALA A 121 10.03 -17.20 9.10
CA ALA A 121 9.15 -18.31 9.44
C ALA A 121 9.89 -19.45 10.16
N SER A 122 11.14 -19.75 9.77
CA SER A 122 12.00 -20.73 10.47
C SER A 122 12.23 -20.39 11.95
N ALA A 123 12.25 -19.09 12.30
CA ALA A 123 12.38 -18.66 13.70
C ALA A 123 11.04 -18.64 14.44
N LEU A 124 9.96 -18.27 13.75
CA LEU A 124 8.61 -18.15 14.33
C LEU A 124 7.93 -19.49 14.54
N PHE A 125 8.19 -20.45 13.66
CA PHE A 125 7.49 -21.74 13.63
C PHE A 125 8.49 -22.90 13.70
N PRO A 126 9.10 -23.19 14.86
CA PRO A 126 10.09 -24.27 14.97
C PRO A 126 9.55 -25.65 14.57
N SER A 127 8.23 -25.88 14.64
CA SER A 127 7.57 -27.12 14.18
C SER A 127 7.68 -27.34 12.67
N LEU A 128 8.03 -26.31 11.90
CA LEU A 128 8.40 -26.42 10.50
C LEU A 128 9.81 -27.03 10.30
N GLY A 129 10.66 -26.92 11.34
CA GLY A 129 12.04 -27.40 11.36
C GLY A 129 12.23 -28.73 12.11
N SER A 130 11.74 -28.89 13.34
CA SER A 130 12.10 -30.03 14.19
C SER A 130 11.54 -31.39 13.71
N SER A 131 12.39 -32.41 13.85
CA SER A 131 12.29 -33.76 13.27
C SER A 131 11.03 -34.57 13.61
N LEU A 132 10.25 -34.90 12.58
CA LEU A 132 9.86 -36.28 12.20
C LEU A 132 9.22 -36.24 10.79
N GLY A 133 10.04 -36.04 9.76
CA GLY A 133 9.63 -36.13 8.35
C GLY A 133 8.92 -34.90 7.77
N SER A 134 9.68 -34.05 7.06
CA SER A 134 9.25 -33.32 5.85
C SER A 134 8.26 -32.14 5.93
N SER A 135 8.11 -31.39 7.04
CA SER A 135 7.06 -30.35 7.18
C SER A 135 7.07 -29.12 6.22
N LEU A 136 8.21 -28.43 6.02
CA LEU A 136 8.26 -27.30 5.06
C LEU A 136 8.28 -27.78 3.61
N ALA A 137 8.94 -28.92 3.39
CA ALA A 137 9.05 -29.58 2.10
C ALA A 137 7.87 -30.52 1.80
N LEU A 138 6.74 -30.46 2.53
CA LEU A 138 5.60 -31.37 2.32
C LEU A 138 5.09 -31.31 0.88
N SER A 139 5.19 -30.14 0.26
CA SER A 139 4.73 -29.88 -1.10
C SER A 139 5.49 -28.71 -1.69
N ASP A 140 5.58 -28.71 -3.02
CA ASP A 140 5.95 -27.52 -3.77
C ASP A 140 4.88 -26.44 -3.57
N LEU A 141 5.30 -25.18 -3.59
CA LEU A 141 4.39 -24.03 -3.51
C LEU A 141 4.21 -23.43 -4.89
N HIS A 142 2.98 -23.04 -5.20
CA HIS A 142 2.69 -22.15 -6.31
C HIS A 142 2.06 -20.86 -5.79
N ILE A 143 2.61 -19.75 -6.25
CA ILE A 143 2.23 -18.41 -5.87
C ILE A 143 1.78 -17.66 -7.12
N VAL A 144 0.56 -17.13 -7.12
CA VAL A 144 0.06 -16.26 -8.20
C VAL A 144 -0.01 -14.83 -7.68
N VAL A 145 0.59 -13.89 -8.42
CA VAL A 145 0.72 -12.49 -8.04
C VAL A 145 0.12 -11.60 -9.13
N VAL A 146 -1.01 -10.94 -8.84
CA VAL A 146 -1.75 -10.11 -9.80
C VAL A 146 -2.19 -8.79 -9.17
N GLY A 147 -2.17 -7.70 -9.94
CA GLY A 147 -2.63 -6.37 -9.55
C GLY A 147 -3.86 -5.95 -10.33
N SER A 148 -4.72 -5.16 -9.67
CA SER A 148 -5.80 -4.43 -10.36
C SER A 148 -5.24 -3.69 -11.58
N ASN A 149 -6.00 -3.60 -12.66
CA ASN A 149 -5.53 -3.02 -13.93
C ASN A 149 -4.98 -1.59 -13.75
N ASP A 150 -5.51 -0.82 -12.79
CA ASP A 150 -5.11 0.57 -12.52
C ASP A 150 -3.65 0.74 -12.04
N PHE A 151 -2.95 -0.33 -11.65
CA PHE A 151 -1.51 -0.25 -11.34
C PHE A 151 -0.63 -0.02 -12.58
N TYR A 152 -1.18 -0.25 -13.78
CA TYR A 152 -0.45 -0.24 -15.04
C TYR A 152 -1.23 0.50 -16.13
N SER A 153 -0.51 1.21 -16.99
CA SER A 153 -1.12 1.84 -18.17
C SER A 153 -1.65 0.76 -19.11
N GLN A 154 -2.94 0.81 -19.40
CA GLN A 154 -3.63 -0.17 -20.26
C GLN A 154 -3.53 0.23 -21.73
N GLN A 155 -3.51 -0.77 -22.64
CA GLN A 155 -3.45 -0.54 -24.08
C GLN A 155 -4.68 0.24 -24.59
N ARG A 156 -4.44 1.13 -25.56
CA ARG A 156 -5.47 1.99 -26.18
C ARG A 156 -6.39 1.13 -27.06
N ALA A 157 -7.64 0.96 -26.67
CA ALA A 157 -8.67 0.62 -27.65
C ALA A 157 -9.13 1.94 -28.29
N ASP A 158 -8.73 2.20 -29.54
CA ASP A 158 -9.16 3.37 -30.34
C ASP A 158 -10.65 3.33 -30.74
N SER A 159 -11.49 2.56 -30.04
CA SER A 159 -12.90 2.42 -30.40
C SER A 159 -13.75 3.48 -29.72
N THR A 160 -14.37 4.33 -30.53
CA THR A 160 -15.45 5.30 -30.22
C THR A 160 -16.77 4.67 -29.76
N GLU A 161 -16.76 3.42 -29.34
CA GLU A 161 -17.92 2.73 -28.77
C GLU A 161 -17.62 2.39 -27.32
N SER A 162 -18.65 2.39 -26.48
CA SER A 162 -18.61 2.00 -25.06
C SER A 162 -17.70 0.80 -24.85
N SER A 163 -16.45 1.07 -24.48
CA SER A 163 -15.41 0.06 -24.41
C SER A 163 -15.87 -1.04 -23.45
N PRO A 164 -15.92 -2.32 -23.84
CA PRO A 164 -16.26 -3.37 -22.91
C PRO A 164 -15.30 -3.26 -21.73
N SER A 165 -15.83 -3.25 -20.51
CA SER A 165 -15.02 -3.12 -19.30
C SER A 165 -13.85 -4.10 -19.37
N LEU A 166 -12.62 -3.57 -19.32
CA LEU A 166 -11.41 -4.38 -19.34
C LEU A 166 -11.54 -5.53 -18.35
N LYS A 167 -11.28 -6.76 -18.82
CA LYS A 167 -11.30 -7.94 -17.96
C LYS A 167 -10.41 -7.69 -16.73
N PRO A 168 -10.84 -8.03 -15.51
CA PRO A 168 -9.96 -7.95 -14.34
C PRO A 168 -8.66 -8.73 -14.59
N PHE A 169 -7.54 -8.17 -14.11
CA PHE A 169 -6.21 -8.75 -14.28
C PHE A 169 -5.82 -8.97 -15.75
N ALA A 170 -6.12 -7.98 -16.60
CA ALA A 170 -5.85 -8.06 -18.03
C ALA A 170 -4.34 -8.25 -18.31
N HIS A 171 -4.04 -9.09 -19.30
CA HIS A 171 -2.68 -9.27 -19.80
C HIS A 171 -2.24 -8.02 -20.57
N LEU A 172 -1.03 -7.51 -20.27
CA LEU A 172 -0.53 -6.23 -20.79
C LEU A 172 0.21 -6.34 -22.11
N GLY A 173 0.54 -7.56 -22.55
CA GLY A 173 1.21 -7.82 -23.83
C GLY A 173 2.69 -7.47 -23.84
N CYS A 174 3.28 -7.15 -22.69
CA CYS A 174 4.69 -6.77 -22.54
C CYS A 174 5.32 -7.44 -21.30
N ALA A 175 6.65 -7.41 -21.22
CA ALA A 175 7.36 -7.85 -20.04
C ALA A 175 7.22 -6.83 -18.88
N ILE A 176 7.46 -7.27 -17.65
CA ILE A 176 7.37 -6.40 -16.46
C ILE A 176 8.36 -5.22 -16.49
N ALA A 177 9.47 -5.35 -17.23
CA ALA A 177 10.45 -4.29 -17.39
C ALA A 177 9.97 -3.16 -18.31
N ASP A 178 9.05 -3.48 -19.22
CA ASP A 178 8.56 -2.57 -20.28
C ASP A 178 7.22 -1.94 -19.92
N VAL A 179 6.56 -2.38 -18.84
CA VAL A 179 5.26 -1.84 -18.43
C VAL A 179 5.39 -0.43 -17.85
N HIS A 180 4.51 0.46 -18.28
CA HIS A 180 4.34 1.77 -17.67
C HIS A 180 3.51 1.65 -16.38
N LYS A 181 4.07 2.14 -15.27
CA LYS A 181 3.44 2.11 -13.94
C LYS A 181 2.75 3.44 -13.66
N THR A 182 1.59 3.40 -13.02
CA THR A 182 0.75 4.59 -12.75
C THR A 182 1.10 5.33 -11.45
N GLY A 183 2.23 5.01 -10.81
CA GLY A 183 2.64 5.65 -9.55
C GLY A 183 1.91 5.17 -8.27
N LEU A 184 0.95 4.25 -8.39
CA LEU A 184 0.17 3.69 -7.28
C LEU A 184 0.97 2.85 -6.26
N GLY A 185 2.27 2.67 -6.47
CA GLY A 185 3.14 1.91 -5.56
C GLY A 185 3.03 0.39 -5.71
N SER A 186 2.97 -0.11 -6.95
CA SER A 186 2.86 -1.55 -7.26
C SER A 186 3.90 -2.41 -6.55
N SER A 187 5.17 -1.97 -6.49
CA SER A 187 6.23 -2.74 -5.81
C SER A 187 6.00 -2.91 -4.31
N ALA A 188 5.50 -1.87 -3.63
CA ALA A 188 5.19 -1.93 -2.21
C ALA A 188 3.97 -2.82 -1.96
N ALA A 189 2.87 -2.63 -2.69
CA ALA A 189 1.66 -3.44 -2.55
C ALA A 189 1.92 -4.94 -2.88
N MET A 190 2.68 -5.21 -3.94
CA MET A 190 3.11 -6.57 -4.31
C MET A 190 3.99 -7.19 -3.22
N THR A 191 5.05 -6.49 -2.78
CA THR A 191 5.96 -7.01 -1.74
C THR A 191 5.21 -7.31 -0.44
N THR A 192 4.38 -6.37 0.02
CA THR A 192 3.61 -6.52 1.26
C THR A 192 2.60 -7.67 1.17
N SER A 193 1.84 -7.78 0.06
CA SER A 193 0.89 -8.89 -0.11
C SER A 193 1.59 -10.24 -0.20
N LEU A 194 2.77 -10.31 -0.85
CA LEU A 194 3.55 -11.53 -0.98
C LEU A 194 4.10 -12.03 0.35
N VAL A 195 4.81 -11.17 1.10
CA VAL A 195 5.36 -11.57 2.41
C VAL A 195 4.25 -11.94 3.39
N ALA A 196 3.12 -11.22 3.34
CA ALA A 196 1.97 -11.51 4.19
C ALA A 196 1.30 -12.86 3.84
N ALA A 197 0.98 -13.09 2.56
CA ALA A 197 0.34 -14.32 2.13
C ALA A 197 1.21 -15.54 2.43
N LEU A 198 2.51 -15.44 2.14
CA LEU A 198 3.45 -16.53 2.39
C LEU A 198 3.62 -16.79 3.90
N LEU A 199 3.80 -15.75 4.73
CA LEU A 199 3.94 -15.92 6.18
C LEU A 199 2.69 -16.55 6.81
N LEU A 200 1.50 -16.08 6.44
CA LEU A 200 0.22 -16.62 6.94
C LEU A 200 -0.04 -18.05 6.44
N HIS A 201 0.38 -18.38 5.22
CA HIS A 201 0.27 -19.74 4.70
C HIS A 201 1.19 -20.70 5.47
N LEU A 202 2.43 -20.28 5.77
CA LEU A 202 3.38 -21.06 6.55
C LEU A 202 2.93 -21.25 8.01
N ASP A 203 2.34 -20.23 8.64
CA ASP A 203 1.69 -20.36 9.95
C ASP A 203 0.55 -21.41 9.93
N SER A 204 -0.26 -21.41 8.87
CA SER A 204 -1.33 -22.40 8.71
C SER A 204 -0.80 -23.82 8.51
N ARG A 205 0.35 -23.99 7.84
CA ARG A 205 1.05 -25.29 7.75
C ARG A 205 1.54 -25.72 9.12
N ALA A 206 2.23 -24.84 9.84
CA ALA A 206 2.78 -25.10 11.16
C ALA A 206 1.70 -25.48 12.19
N SER A 207 0.60 -24.73 12.23
CA SER A 207 -0.52 -24.93 13.15
C SER A 207 -1.19 -26.29 13.00
N ASN A 208 -1.26 -26.82 11.77
CA ASN A 208 -1.89 -28.11 11.47
C ASN A 208 -0.98 -29.31 11.77
N LEU A 209 0.31 -29.08 11.98
CA LEU A 209 1.29 -30.12 12.34
C LEU A 209 1.44 -30.26 13.85
N CYS A 210 1.16 -29.20 14.61
CA CYS A 210 0.97 -29.29 16.04
C CYS A 210 -0.41 -29.92 16.34
N SER A 211 -0.45 -30.97 17.16
CA SER A 211 -1.72 -31.53 17.67
C SER A 211 -2.60 -30.43 18.28
N PRO A 212 -3.95 -30.50 18.20
CA PRO A 212 -4.80 -29.45 18.74
C PRO A 212 -4.54 -29.30 20.24
N LEU A 213 -4.04 -28.13 20.65
CA LEU A 213 -3.96 -27.76 22.06
C LEU A 213 -5.39 -27.73 22.64
N PRO A 214 -5.57 -28.13 23.91
CA PRO A 214 -6.87 -28.04 24.57
C PRO A 214 -7.38 -26.59 24.57
N PRO A 215 -8.70 -26.38 24.50
CA PRO A 215 -9.27 -25.04 24.46
C PRO A 215 -8.87 -24.24 25.71
N PRO A 216 -8.67 -22.92 25.58
CA PRO A 216 -8.37 -22.08 26.73
C PRO A 216 -9.52 -22.15 27.75
N PRO A 217 -9.22 -22.10 29.06
CA PRO A 217 -10.25 -22.09 30.08
C PRO A 217 -11.19 -20.89 29.89
N PRO A 218 -12.49 -21.04 30.22
CA PRO A 218 -13.46 -19.97 30.06
C PRO A 218 -13.03 -18.73 30.87
N PRO A 219 -13.32 -17.51 30.37
CA PRO A 219 -12.98 -16.29 31.09
C PRO A 219 -13.73 -16.24 32.42
N ASN A 220 -12.98 -16.05 33.51
CA ASN A 220 -13.56 -15.82 34.84
C ASN A 220 -14.46 -14.57 34.79
N SER A 221 -15.74 -14.79 35.07
CA SER A 221 -16.76 -13.76 35.20
C SER A 221 -16.57 -12.95 36.48
N SER A 222 -15.58 -12.06 36.50
CA SER A 222 -15.50 -10.98 37.50
C SER A 222 -14.41 -9.97 37.13
N THR A 223 -14.70 -9.06 36.21
CA THR A 223 -14.09 -7.73 36.21
C THR A 223 -15.13 -6.72 35.75
N GLN A 224 -15.55 -5.88 36.69
CA GLN A 224 -16.54 -4.83 36.49
C GLN A 224 -16.03 -3.82 35.44
N PHE A 225 -16.92 -3.46 34.52
CA PHE A 225 -16.74 -2.36 33.59
C PHE A 225 -16.58 -1.05 34.36
N ALA A 226 -15.40 -0.43 34.28
CA ALA A 226 -15.23 0.98 34.63
C ALA A 226 -15.69 1.83 33.44
N THR A 227 -16.59 2.77 33.72
CA THR A 227 -17.09 3.78 32.79
C THR A 227 -15.96 4.66 32.24
N PRO A 228 -15.99 5.07 30.96
CA PRO A 228 -15.05 6.07 30.45
C PRO A 228 -15.39 7.45 31.02
N PRO A 229 -14.40 8.28 31.42
CA PRO A 229 -14.67 9.65 31.79
C PRO A 229 -15.00 10.46 30.54
N SER A 230 -15.98 11.35 30.68
CA SER A 230 -16.29 12.42 29.74
C SER A 230 -15.13 13.42 29.68
N SER A 231 -14.69 13.79 28.49
CA SER A 231 -13.80 14.93 28.29
C SER A 231 -14.26 15.79 27.12
N ASN A 232 -15.01 16.83 27.46
CA ASN A 232 -15.06 18.07 26.69
C ASN A 232 -13.68 18.72 26.75
N ALA A 233 -12.98 18.82 25.61
CA ALA A 233 -11.85 19.72 25.46
C ALA A 233 -11.68 20.14 24.00
N SER A 234 -11.92 21.43 23.74
CA SER A 234 -11.46 22.15 22.55
C SER A 234 -9.94 22.03 22.45
N SER A 235 -9.43 21.53 21.33
CA SER A 235 -7.98 21.57 21.03
C SER A 235 -7.73 21.80 19.55
N THR A 236 -6.96 22.85 19.30
CA THR A 236 -6.19 23.13 18.10
C THR A 236 -5.29 21.95 17.76
N LEU A 237 -4.90 21.76 16.49
CA LEU A 237 -3.92 20.75 16.06
C LEU A 237 -2.51 21.07 16.60
N SER A 238 -2.36 20.96 17.92
CA SER A 238 -1.10 20.89 18.63
C SER A 238 -0.75 19.41 18.80
N THR A 239 0.25 18.98 18.03
CA THR A 239 1.05 17.75 18.19
C THR A 239 0.44 16.56 18.95
N SER A 240 0.21 15.49 18.19
CA SER A 240 0.22 14.04 18.55
C SER A 240 -1.12 13.32 18.77
N PRO A 241 -1.86 12.94 17.72
CA PRO A 241 -2.56 11.67 17.74
C PRO A 241 -1.52 10.56 17.53
N SER A 242 -1.00 10.05 18.64
CA SER A 242 -0.28 8.78 18.64
C SER A 242 -1.30 7.65 18.48
N TYR A 243 -1.26 6.92 17.38
CA TYR A 243 -1.43 5.48 17.52
C TYR A 243 -0.06 4.96 17.95
N PRO A 244 0.18 4.69 19.25
CA PRO A 244 1.16 3.66 19.53
C PRO A 244 0.64 2.43 18.78
N ILE A 245 1.48 1.83 17.93
CA ILE A 245 1.30 0.43 17.54
C ILE A 245 1.29 -0.32 18.88
N LYS A 246 0.10 -0.52 19.48
CA LYS A 246 -0.07 -1.26 20.71
C LYS A 246 0.15 -2.70 20.33
N PHE A 247 1.42 -3.11 20.38
CA PHE A 247 1.81 -4.45 20.04
C PHE A 247 1.37 -5.40 21.17
N PRO A 248 0.53 -6.40 20.90
CA PRO A 248 0.19 -7.39 21.90
C PRO A 248 1.46 -8.18 22.26
N LYS A 249 1.76 -8.29 23.57
CA LYS A 249 2.91 -9.05 24.09
C LYS A 249 2.93 -10.54 23.68
N ASN A 250 1.81 -11.05 23.15
CA ASN A 250 1.56 -12.48 22.98
C ASN A 250 1.82 -13.01 21.56
N LEU A 251 2.33 -12.21 20.61
CA LEU A 251 2.51 -12.67 19.22
C LEU A 251 3.52 -13.82 19.08
N ILE A 252 4.47 -13.93 20.01
CA ILE A 252 5.62 -14.83 19.89
C ILE A 252 5.29 -16.28 20.31
N ALA A 253 4.10 -16.57 20.84
CA ALA A 253 3.88 -17.83 21.55
C ALA A 253 2.80 -18.78 21.01
N ASN A 254 1.98 -18.42 20.02
CA ASN A 254 0.92 -19.32 19.54
C ASN A 254 0.80 -19.32 18.02
N SER A 255 0.98 -20.49 17.41
CA SER A 255 0.64 -20.80 16.01
C SER A 255 -0.85 -20.53 15.78
N GLN A 256 -1.15 -19.43 15.09
CA GLN A 256 -2.46 -18.86 14.71
C GLN A 256 -2.30 -17.34 14.48
N LEU A 257 -1.44 -16.93 13.54
CA LEU A 257 -1.33 -15.53 13.15
C LEU A 257 -2.68 -15.05 12.60
N ARG A 258 -3.29 -14.09 13.28
CA ARG A 258 -4.51 -13.39 12.83
C ARG A 258 -4.11 -12.04 12.26
N ILE A 259 -4.94 -11.47 11.39
CA ILE A 259 -4.79 -10.07 10.97
C ILE A 259 -5.18 -9.18 12.15
N ASP A 260 -4.26 -9.04 13.10
CA ASP A 260 -4.32 -8.15 14.24
C ASP A 260 -3.14 -7.16 14.21
N GLN A 261 -3.16 -6.20 15.14
CA GLN A 261 -2.17 -5.13 15.19
C GLN A 261 -0.72 -5.64 15.32
N GLY A 262 -0.50 -6.76 16.00
CA GLY A 262 0.85 -7.29 16.18
C GLY A 262 1.36 -8.01 14.93
N THR A 263 0.52 -8.86 14.33
CA THR A 263 0.85 -9.55 13.08
C THR A 263 1.08 -8.55 11.95
N LEU A 264 0.20 -7.54 11.84
CA LEU A 264 0.35 -6.49 10.84
C LEU A 264 1.61 -5.64 11.08
N GLY A 265 1.98 -5.38 12.34
CA GLY A 265 3.26 -4.72 12.68
C GLY A 265 4.48 -5.53 12.24
N LEU A 266 4.46 -6.84 12.43
CA LEU A 266 5.54 -7.73 11.98
C LEU A 266 5.61 -7.82 10.44
N ILE A 267 4.45 -7.96 9.77
CA ILE A 267 4.34 -7.94 8.30
C ILE A 267 4.86 -6.62 7.75
N HIS A 268 4.47 -5.49 8.35
CA HIS A 268 4.98 -4.17 7.99
C HIS A 268 6.51 -4.14 8.04
N ASN A 269 7.11 -4.57 9.16
CA ASN A 269 8.56 -4.52 9.34
C ASN A 269 9.30 -5.44 8.34
N LEU A 270 8.77 -6.64 8.10
CA LEU A 270 9.30 -7.56 7.09
C LEU A 270 9.21 -6.97 5.67
N ALA A 271 8.06 -6.38 5.32
CA ALA A 271 7.89 -5.73 4.02
C ALA A 271 8.83 -4.54 3.86
N GLN A 272 9.02 -3.71 4.89
CA GLN A 272 10.00 -2.59 4.86
C GLN A 272 11.43 -3.10 4.65
N TYR A 273 11.79 -4.20 5.33
CA TYR A 273 13.09 -4.83 5.20
C TYR A 273 13.33 -5.34 3.77
N VAL A 274 12.40 -6.15 3.25
CA VAL A 274 12.49 -6.71 1.89
C VAL A 274 12.52 -5.60 0.84
N HIS A 275 11.65 -4.59 0.97
CA HIS A 275 11.58 -3.48 0.02
C HIS A 275 12.86 -2.65 0.04
N SER A 276 13.43 -2.39 1.22
CA SER A 276 14.69 -1.66 1.36
C SER A 276 15.89 -2.45 0.81
N LEU A 277 15.92 -3.77 1.02
CA LEU A 277 16.94 -4.65 0.42
C LEU A 277 16.87 -4.63 -1.11
N ALA A 278 15.66 -4.78 -1.68
CA ALA A 278 15.46 -4.80 -3.12
C ALA A 278 15.79 -3.45 -3.78
N GLN A 279 15.57 -2.34 -3.07
CA GLN A 279 15.93 -1.00 -3.52
C GLN A 279 17.40 -0.63 -3.28
N GLY A 280 18.13 -1.39 -2.45
CA GLY A 280 19.49 -1.07 -2.01
C GLY A 280 19.59 0.17 -1.12
N LYS A 281 18.47 0.66 -0.56
CA LYS A 281 18.43 1.84 0.31
C LYS A 281 17.18 1.85 1.19
N VAL A 282 17.24 2.59 2.30
CA VAL A 282 16.06 2.87 3.12
C VAL A 282 15.27 4.04 2.52
N GLY A 283 14.11 3.74 1.95
CA GLY A 283 13.16 4.74 1.46
C GLY A 283 12.46 5.51 2.58
N SER A 284 11.40 6.26 2.23
CA SER A 284 10.51 6.88 3.22
C SER A 284 9.68 5.82 3.98
N GLY A 285 9.31 4.72 3.31
CA GLY A 285 8.50 3.64 3.87
C GLY A 285 6.99 3.90 3.88
N PHE A 286 6.51 5.05 3.39
CA PHE A 286 5.07 5.38 3.44
C PHE A 286 4.23 4.48 2.53
N ASP A 287 4.82 3.98 1.45
CA ASP A 287 4.17 3.12 0.45
C ASP A 287 3.90 1.73 1.01
N VAL A 288 4.90 1.11 1.65
CA VAL A 288 4.74 -0.13 2.42
C VAL A 288 3.76 0.08 3.58
N SER A 289 3.87 1.19 4.32
CA SER A 289 2.97 1.51 5.41
C SER A 289 1.52 1.62 4.95
N ALA A 290 1.25 2.30 3.83
CA ALA A 290 -0.10 2.43 3.29
C ALA A 290 -0.65 1.10 2.75
N ALA A 291 0.21 0.23 2.20
CA ALA A 291 -0.18 -1.12 1.79
C ALA A 291 -0.62 -2.01 2.97
N VAL A 292 -0.15 -1.72 4.19
CA VAL A 292 -0.57 -2.43 5.42
C VAL A 292 -1.77 -1.74 6.09
N TRP A 293 -1.67 -0.43 6.31
CA TRP A 293 -2.58 0.32 7.17
C TRP A 293 -3.63 1.16 6.45
N GLY A 294 -3.51 1.33 5.14
CA GLY A 294 -4.43 2.12 4.33
C GLY A 294 -4.12 3.63 4.40
N SER A 295 -5.18 4.44 4.30
CA SER A 295 -5.07 5.91 4.31
C SER A 295 -4.58 6.44 5.66
N GLN A 296 -3.58 7.32 5.62
CA GLN A 296 -2.81 7.69 6.80
C GLN A 296 -2.12 9.06 6.67
N VAL A 297 -1.98 9.74 7.80
CA VAL A 297 -0.85 10.65 8.05
C VAL A 297 0.33 9.80 8.46
N TYR A 298 1.45 9.93 7.74
CA TYR A 298 2.62 9.09 7.90
C TYR A 298 3.85 9.90 8.30
N ARG A 299 4.59 9.39 9.28
CA ARG A 299 5.94 9.84 9.63
C ARG A 299 6.91 8.67 9.52
N ARG A 300 7.98 8.85 8.74
CA ARG A 300 8.95 7.78 8.46
C ARG A 300 9.65 7.27 9.71
N PHE A 301 10.04 5.99 9.70
CA PHE A 301 10.92 5.40 10.70
C PHE A 301 12.40 5.79 10.46
N GLU A 302 13.23 5.60 11.48
CA GLU A 302 14.69 5.76 11.44
C GLU A 302 15.37 4.49 10.94
N SER A 303 16.44 4.61 10.15
CA SER A 303 17.13 3.45 9.55
C SER A 303 17.59 2.39 10.56
N VAL A 304 17.85 2.79 11.81
CA VAL A 304 18.19 1.88 12.92
C VAL A 304 17.15 0.78 13.15
N CYS A 305 15.88 1.00 12.78
CA CYS A 305 14.84 -0.02 12.83
C CYS A 305 15.16 -1.25 11.95
N LEU A 306 15.93 -1.06 10.87
CA LEU A 306 16.34 -2.10 9.91
C LEU A 306 17.80 -2.55 10.07
N GLY A 307 18.52 -2.04 11.07
CA GLY A 307 19.94 -2.39 11.30
C GLY A 307 20.92 -1.51 10.50
N GLN A 308 22.22 -1.80 10.63
CA GLN A 308 23.30 -0.91 10.17
C GLN A 308 23.84 -1.21 8.75
N SER A 309 23.44 -2.30 8.10
CA SER A 309 23.84 -2.58 6.70
C SER A 309 22.75 -3.35 5.96
N LEU A 310 22.30 -2.79 4.84
CA LEU A 310 21.42 -3.43 3.86
C LEU A 310 22.27 -3.94 2.68
N GLU A 311 23.33 -4.67 2.96
CA GLU A 311 24.17 -5.29 1.91
C GLU A 311 23.59 -6.65 1.51
N VAL A 312 23.40 -6.81 0.20
CA VAL A 312 23.02 -8.08 -0.42
C VAL A 312 24.20 -9.06 -0.27
N GLY A 313 24.13 -9.99 0.67
CA GLY A 313 25.14 -11.03 0.86
C GLY A 313 25.39 -11.46 2.31
N ASN A 314 25.17 -10.57 3.28
CA ASN A 314 25.22 -10.94 4.70
C ASN A 314 23.85 -11.51 5.13
N MET A 315 23.66 -12.81 4.90
CA MET A 315 22.47 -13.53 5.35
C MET A 315 22.40 -13.51 6.88
N LEU A 316 21.39 -12.82 7.42
CA LEU A 316 21.06 -12.91 8.84
C LEU A 316 20.65 -14.36 9.19
N THR A 317 20.93 -14.79 10.41
CA THR A 317 20.35 -16.04 10.93
C THR A 317 18.84 -15.85 11.16
N PRO A 318 18.03 -16.92 11.18
CA PRO A 318 16.60 -16.83 11.47
C PRO A 318 16.29 -16.00 12.73
N LYS A 319 17.02 -16.29 13.82
CA LYS A 319 16.86 -15.60 15.12
C LYS A 319 17.30 -14.14 15.05
N ALA A 320 18.36 -13.81 14.32
CA ALA A 320 18.80 -12.44 14.14
C ALA A 320 17.76 -11.61 13.37
N LEU A 321 17.15 -12.17 12.32
CA LEU A 321 16.07 -11.51 11.59
C LEU A 321 14.82 -11.30 12.47
N LEU A 322 14.42 -12.31 13.25
CA LEU A 322 13.30 -12.17 14.20
C LEU A 322 13.58 -11.08 15.25
N ASN A 323 14.79 -11.07 15.83
CA ASN A 323 15.20 -10.05 16.79
C ASN A 323 15.14 -8.65 16.17
N LEU A 324 15.53 -8.50 14.90
CA LEU A 324 15.54 -7.23 14.19
C LEU A 324 14.13 -6.72 13.88
N LEU A 325 13.25 -7.59 13.42
CA LEU A 325 11.94 -7.20 12.89
C LEU A 325 10.82 -7.20 13.93
N SER A 326 10.92 -8.00 14.98
CA SER A 326 9.88 -8.08 16.01
C SER A 326 9.83 -6.81 16.87
N PRO A 327 8.70 -6.08 16.95
CA PRO A 327 8.56 -4.94 17.85
C PRO A 327 8.71 -5.27 19.34
N LEU A 328 8.59 -6.55 19.71
CA LEU A 328 8.83 -7.02 21.08
C LEU A 328 10.32 -7.17 21.41
N LEU A 329 11.15 -7.42 20.41
CA LEU A 329 12.57 -7.71 20.57
C LEU A 329 13.45 -6.52 20.16
N ASN A 330 12.98 -5.72 19.21
CA ASN A 330 13.64 -4.49 18.78
C ASN A 330 12.83 -3.25 19.21
N PRO A 331 13.25 -2.56 20.30
CA PRO A 331 12.56 -1.37 20.79
C PRO A 331 12.62 -0.18 19.81
N ALA A 332 13.46 -0.22 18.76
CA ALA A 332 13.46 0.82 17.75
C ALA A 332 12.12 0.92 17.01
N TRP A 333 11.37 -0.18 16.90
CA TRP A 333 10.04 -0.20 16.28
C TRP A 333 8.92 0.32 17.18
N THR A 334 9.18 0.56 18.47
CA THR A 334 8.17 1.04 19.43
C THR A 334 8.53 2.40 20.04
N ASN A 335 9.80 2.81 20.00
CA ASN A 335 10.25 4.09 20.50
C ASN A 335 9.81 5.24 19.56
N ASN A 336 9.05 6.21 20.08
CA ASN A 336 8.54 7.35 19.29
C ASN A 336 9.65 8.23 18.64
N ARG A 337 10.92 8.08 19.02
CA ARG A 337 12.06 8.74 18.37
C ARG A 337 12.58 8.00 17.13
N THR A 338 12.28 6.72 16.98
CA THR A 338 12.76 5.88 15.85
C THR A 338 11.64 5.21 15.07
N ALA A 339 10.58 4.77 15.73
CA ALA A 339 9.44 4.07 15.14
C ALA A 339 8.67 4.95 14.14
N PRO A 340 8.02 4.37 13.12
CA PRO A 340 7.11 5.13 12.28
C PRO A 340 5.92 5.63 13.11
N ASN A 341 5.27 6.70 12.66
CA ASN A 341 3.99 7.13 13.22
C ASN A 341 2.94 7.17 12.10
N VAL A 342 1.78 6.60 12.41
CA VAL A 342 0.65 6.45 11.49
C VAL A 342 -0.58 6.97 12.24
N ALA A 343 -1.31 7.90 11.63
CA ALA A 343 -2.59 8.36 12.15
C ALA A 343 -3.66 8.32 11.04
N PRO A 344 -4.95 8.13 11.37
CA PRO A 344 -6.01 8.11 10.37
C PRO A 344 -6.04 9.39 9.53
N PHE A 345 -6.22 9.23 8.23
CA PHE A 345 -6.40 10.32 7.28
C PHE A 345 -7.40 9.88 6.21
N GLY A 346 -8.26 10.78 5.75
CA GLY A 346 -9.28 10.46 4.77
C GLY A 346 -9.90 11.72 4.20
N LEU A 347 -10.58 11.56 3.07
CA LEU A 347 -11.31 12.67 2.44
C LEU A 347 -12.67 12.86 3.13
N PRO A 348 -13.14 14.11 3.27
CA PRO A 348 -14.49 14.41 3.71
C PRO A 348 -15.57 13.75 2.84
N PRO A 349 -16.75 13.41 3.39
CA PRO A 349 -17.89 12.94 2.61
C PRO A 349 -18.21 13.87 1.43
N GLY A 350 -18.66 13.33 0.30
CA GLY A 350 -19.00 14.17 -0.86
C GLY A 350 -17.80 14.79 -1.58
N MET A 351 -16.57 14.34 -1.30
CA MET A 351 -15.37 14.66 -2.07
C MET A 351 -14.80 13.37 -2.67
N THR A 352 -14.28 13.44 -3.90
CA THR A 352 -13.63 12.31 -4.57
C THR A 352 -12.30 12.73 -5.18
N LEU A 353 -11.27 11.91 -4.99
CA LEU A 353 -9.99 12.03 -5.66
C LEU A 353 -9.96 11.14 -6.91
N LEU A 354 -9.97 11.78 -8.07
CA LEU A 354 -9.71 11.16 -9.36
C LEU A 354 -8.20 11.09 -9.59
N LEU A 355 -7.75 9.96 -10.12
CA LEU A 355 -6.35 9.72 -10.48
C LEU A 355 -6.24 9.58 -11.99
N ALA A 356 -5.15 10.08 -12.55
CA ALA A 356 -4.85 9.90 -13.96
C ALA A 356 -3.36 9.62 -14.16
N ASP A 357 -3.06 8.68 -15.06
CA ASP A 357 -1.68 8.45 -15.49
C ASP A 357 -1.25 9.53 -16.48
N VAL A 358 0.06 9.76 -16.54
CA VAL A 358 0.69 10.54 -17.59
C VAL A 358 1.55 9.54 -18.38
N ASP A 359 1.19 9.30 -19.65
CA ASP A 359 1.71 8.20 -20.50
C ASP A 359 3.15 8.46 -20.99
N ALA A 360 4.03 8.87 -20.08
CA ALA A 360 5.44 9.16 -20.32
C ALA A 360 6.35 8.61 -19.20
N GLY A 361 5.85 8.44 -17.97
CA GLY A 361 6.61 7.93 -16.82
C GLY A 361 7.76 8.84 -16.39
N SER A 362 8.22 8.72 -15.14
CA SER A 362 9.39 9.47 -14.65
C SER A 362 10.42 8.56 -13.98
N HIS A 363 11.69 8.98 -14.02
CA HIS A 363 12.77 8.34 -13.25
C HIS A 363 12.90 8.98 -11.86
N THR A 364 11.96 8.67 -10.97
CA THR A 364 11.83 9.22 -9.60
C THR A 364 13.13 9.25 -8.78
N PRO A 365 14.01 8.22 -8.79
CA PRO A 365 15.24 8.24 -7.98
C PRO A 365 16.23 9.34 -8.37
N SER A 366 16.32 9.68 -9.67
CA SER A 366 17.19 10.76 -10.13
C SER A 366 16.68 12.13 -9.67
N MET A 367 15.36 12.33 -9.63
CA MET A 367 14.73 13.57 -9.19
C MET A 367 15.03 13.85 -7.71
N VAL A 368 14.82 12.86 -6.84
CA VAL A 368 15.11 12.98 -5.39
C VAL A 368 16.58 13.35 -5.14
N GLY A 369 17.52 12.72 -5.85
CA GLY A 369 18.95 13.03 -5.70
C GLY A 369 19.27 14.49 -6.04
N LYS A 370 18.71 15.01 -7.15
CA LYS A 370 18.92 16.40 -7.57
C LYS A 370 18.31 17.41 -6.59
N VAL A 371 17.09 17.18 -6.11
CA VAL A 371 16.45 18.05 -5.11
C VAL A 371 17.25 18.09 -3.81
N LEU A 372 17.74 16.94 -3.33
CA LEU A 372 18.56 16.89 -2.11
C LEU A 372 19.93 17.54 -2.30
N ALA A 373 20.54 17.42 -3.48
CA ALA A 373 21.78 18.12 -3.81
C ALA A 373 21.57 19.64 -3.81
N TRP A 374 20.50 20.12 -4.45
CA TRP A 374 20.12 21.55 -4.42
C TRP A 374 19.84 22.04 -2.99
N LYS A 375 19.07 21.28 -2.19
CA LYS A 375 18.80 21.63 -0.77
C LYS A 375 20.07 21.84 0.05
N LYS A 376 21.14 21.08 -0.26
CA LYS A 376 22.44 21.25 0.39
C LYS A 376 23.19 22.48 -0.12
N ALA A 377 23.11 22.77 -1.41
CA ALA A 377 23.80 23.88 -2.05
C ALA A 377 23.17 25.25 -1.69
N GLU A 378 21.84 25.35 -1.66
CA GLU A 378 21.08 26.58 -1.41
C GLU A 378 20.26 26.48 -0.11
N LYS A 379 20.95 26.20 1.00
CA LYS A 379 20.32 25.82 2.27
C LYS A 379 19.27 26.81 2.78
N GLU A 380 19.55 28.10 2.76
CA GLU A 380 18.64 29.13 3.31
C GLU A 380 17.32 29.18 2.54
N GLN A 381 17.40 29.26 1.21
CA GLN A 381 16.23 29.25 0.35
C GLN A 381 15.47 27.91 0.42
N ALA A 382 16.20 26.81 0.45
CA ALA A 382 15.61 25.48 0.54
C ALA A 382 14.89 25.27 1.88
N ASP A 383 15.47 25.74 3.00
CA ASP A 383 14.86 25.64 4.32
C ASP A 383 13.60 26.54 4.43
N ARG A 384 13.56 27.70 3.75
CA ARG A 384 12.33 28.51 3.60
C ARG A 384 11.24 27.72 2.88
N ILE A 385 11.52 27.24 1.67
CA ILE A 385 10.56 26.47 0.87
C ILE A 385 10.09 25.22 1.62
N TRP A 386 11.00 24.50 2.30
CA TRP A 386 10.66 23.33 3.12
C TRP A 386 9.71 23.68 4.27
N SER A 387 9.94 24.80 4.95
CA SER A 387 9.13 25.22 6.10
C SER A 387 7.73 25.66 5.64
N GLU A 388 7.65 26.44 4.57
CA GLU A 388 6.38 26.87 3.98
C GLU A 388 5.58 25.67 3.42
N LEU A 389 6.24 24.72 2.73
CA LEU A 389 5.61 23.48 2.29
C LEU A 389 5.11 22.66 3.47
N HIS A 390 5.90 22.54 4.53
CA HIS A 390 5.48 21.81 5.72
C HIS A 390 4.20 22.41 6.31
N GLN A 391 4.16 23.73 6.48
CA GLN A 391 2.99 24.42 7.00
C GLN A 391 1.78 24.21 6.08
N ALA A 392 1.92 24.48 4.78
CA ALA A 392 0.82 24.35 3.81
C ALA A 392 0.26 22.92 3.74
N ASN A 393 1.13 21.90 3.81
CA ASN A 393 0.71 20.50 3.83
C ASN A 393 -0.09 20.15 5.12
N ASN A 394 0.35 20.63 6.29
CA ASN A 394 -0.39 20.39 7.53
C ASN A 394 -1.72 21.15 7.56
N ASP A 395 -1.75 22.40 7.12
CA ASP A 395 -2.97 23.21 7.06
C ASP A 395 -4.00 22.59 6.12
N PHE A 396 -3.54 22.06 4.97
CA PHE A 396 -4.41 21.32 4.05
C PHE A 396 -5.04 20.08 4.70
N ALA A 397 -4.24 19.30 5.44
CA ALA A 397 -4.77 18.14 6.14
C ALA A 397 -5.73 18.53 7.29
N GLU A 398 -5.43 19.61 8.00
CA GLU A 398 -6.28 20.17 9.04
C GLU A 398 -7.64 20.62 8.49
N ILE A 399 -7.67 21.31 7.35
CA ILE A 399 -8.94 21.76 6.78
C ILE A 399 -9.80 20.59 6.29
N LEU A 400 -9.20 19.53 5.73
CA LEU A 400 -9.93 18.29 5.39
C LEU A 400 -10.50 17.62 6.66
N ALA A 401 -9.74 17.59 7.76
CA ALA A 401 -10.23 17.06 9.02
C ALA A 401 -11.38 17.90 9.61
N LYS A 402 -11.31 19.24 9.48
CA LYS A 402 -12.38 20.16 9.86
C LYS A 402 -13.64 19.95 9.03
N LEU A 403 -13.52 19.82 7.71
CA LEU A 403 -14.64 19.51 6.81
C LEU A 403 -15.28 18.18 7.17
N SER A 404 -14.49 17.14 7.42
CA SER A 404 -14.99 15.82 7.84
C SER A 404 -15.74 15.88 9.18
N ARG A 405 -15.31 16.73 10.10
CA ARG A 405 -15.99 16.96 11.38
C ARG A 405 -17.29 17.73 11.19
N GLY A 406 -17.27 18.79 10.40
CA GLY A 406 -18.46 19.57 10.03
C GLY A 406 -19.53 18.72 9.37
N ALA A 407 -19.13 17.78 8.51
CA ALA A 407 -20.04 16.81 7.88
C ALA A 407 -20.75 15.89 8.89
N LYS A 408 -20.17 15.66 10.08
CA LYS A 408 -20.79 14.88 11.16
C LYS A 408 -21.62 15.74 12.10
N GLU A 409 -21.13 16.94 12.41
CA GLU A 409 -21.77 17.86 13.35
C GLU A 409 -23.02 18.51 12.76
N ASN A 410 -23.03 18.82 11.46
CA ASN A 410 -24.17 19.37 10.75
C ASN A 410 -24.24 18.83 9.30
N PRO A 411 -24.74 17.59 9.12
CA PRO A 411 -24.78 16.92 7.81
C PRO A 411 -25.58 17.69 6.76
N GLU A 412 -26.74 18.23 7.12
CA GLU A 412 -27.63 18.95 6.18
C GLU A 412 -26.96 20.22 5.63
N PHE A 413 -26.37 21.05 6.51
CA PHE A 413 -25.64 22.23 6.09
C PHE A 413 -24.43 21.87 5.22
N TYR A 414 -23.70 20.83 5.63
CA TYR A 414 -22.53 20.38 4.87
C TYR A 414 -22.92 19.90 3.46
N GLU A 415 -23.96 19.10 3.34
CA GLU A 415 -24.46 18.59 2.06
C GLU A 415 -24.97 19.73 1.16
N GLU A 416 -25.69 20.71 1.72
CA GLU A 416 -26.11 21.91 1.01
C GLU A 416 -24.89 22.67 0.44
N GLN A 417 -23.80 22.82 1.21
CA GLN A 417 -22.58 23.46 0.71
C GLN A 417 -21.92 22.64 -0.42
N VAL A 418 -21.85 21.32 -0.29
CA VAL A 418 -21.30 20.43 -1.34
C VAL A 418 -22.12 20.60 -2.62
N GLN A 419 -23.45 20.52 -2.53
CA GLN A 419 -24.34 20.67 -3.70
C GLN A 419 -24.19 22.06 -4.33
N ARG A 420 -24.19 23.13 -3.52
CA ARG A 420 -24.03 24.51 -3.99
C ARG A 420 -22.72 24.70 -4.76
N PHE A 421 -21.61 24.19 -4.23
CA PHE A 421 -20.28 24.40 -4.82
C PHE A 421 -19.97 23.48 -6.00
N THR A 422 -20.74 22.40 -6.18
CA THR A 422 -20.62 21.50 -7.34
C THR A 422 -20.84 22.21 -8.67
N GLY A 423 -21.73 23.22 -8.70
CA GLY A 423 -22.13 23.91 -9.93
C GLY A 423 -21.28 25.12 -10.34
N ILE A 424 -20.34 25.56 -9.49
CA ILE A 424 -19.57 26.81 -9.70
C ILE A 424 -18.07 26.61 -9.50
N SER A 425 -17.26 27.50 -10.07
CA SER A 425 -15.79 27.45 -9.93
C SER A 425 -15.37 27.77 -8.48
N SER A 426 -14.25 27.18 -8.04
CA SER A 426 -13.64 27.48 -6.75
C SER A 426 -13.29 28.97 -6.57
N ARG A 427 -13.17 29.73 -7.66
CA ARG A 427 -13.01 31.19 -7.62
C ARG A 427 -14.20 31.93 -7.03
N GLU A 428 -15.40 31.37 -7.18
CA GLU A 428 -16.67 31.98 -6.77
C GLU A 428 -17.16 31.49 -5.39
N TRP A 429 -16.44 30.54 -4.78
CA TRP A 429 -16.76 30.05 -3.44
C TRP A 429 -16.49 31.13 -2.39
N SER A 430 -17.27 31.10 -1.31
CA SER A 430 -17.06 32.02 -0.18
C SER A 430 -15.66 31.83 0.42
N GLU A 431 -14.93 32.94 0.63
CA GLU A 431 -13.58 32.96 1.21
C GLU A 431 -13.51 32.33 2.61
N LEU A 432 -14.62 32.34 3.34
CA LEU A 432 -14.72 31.71 4.66
C LEU A 432 -15.06 30.22 4.61
N SER A 433 -15.36 29.66 3.43
CA SER A 433 -15.71 28.25 3.29
C SER A 433 -14.47 27.36 3.41
N GLY A 434 -14.61 26.24 4.13
CA GLY A 434 -13.50 25.28 4.26
C GLY A 434 -13.07 24.67 2.91
N PHE A 435 -13.98 24.58 1.94
CA PHE A 435 -13.66 24.12 0.59
C PHE A 435 -12.76 25.12 -0.17
N LYS A 436 -13.02 26.42 -0.05
CA LYS A 436 -12.17 27.48 -0.62
C LYS A 436 -10.79 27.50 0.02
N ILE A 437 -10.74 27.39 1.35
CA ILE A 437 -9.47 27.31 2.10
C ILE A 437 -8.67 26.08 1.65
N ALA A 438 -9.32 24.91 1.48
CA ALA A 438 -8.66 23.72 0.95
C ALA A 438 -8.10 23.94 -0.47
N SER A 439 -8.87 24.58 -1.36
CA SER A 439 -8.43 24.95 -2.71
C SER A 439 -7.18 25.85 -2.70
N GLN A 440 -7.18 26.87 -1.83
CA GLN A 440 -6.05 27.78 -1.65
C GLN A 440 -4.79 27.05 -1.15
N HIS A 441 -4.92 26.13 -0.18
CA HIS A 441 -3.77 25.35 0.28
C HIS A 441 -3.20 24.44 -0.82
N ILE A 442 -4.05 23.82 -1.65
CA ILE A 442 -3.59 23.02 -2.81
C ILE A 442 -2.76 23.89 -3.76
N LEU A 443 -3.24 25.10 -4.08
CA LEU A 443 -2.53 26.03 -4.95
C LEU A 443 -1.18 26.48 -4.35
N SER A 444 -1.13 26.76 -3.05
CA SER A 444 0.10 27.10 -2.33
C SER A 444 1.12 25.96 -2.37
N ILE A 445 0.68 24.72 -2.12
CA ILE A 445 1.53 23.53 -2.20
C ILE A 445 2.11 23.39 -3.61
N ARG A 446 1.28 23.49 -4.65
CA ARG A 446 1.73 23.43 -6.05
C ARG A 446 2.74 24.52 -6.40
N THR A 447 2.50 25.75 -5.96
CA THR A 447 3.39 26.88 -6.21
C THR A 447 4.77 26.65 -5.61
N LEU A 448 4.84 26.18 -4.37
CA LEU A 448 6.09 25.87 -3.70
C LEU A 448 6.80 24.64 -4.29
N MET A 449 6.05 23.62 -4.70
CA MET A 449 6.60 22.45 -5.41
C MET A 449 7.20 22.83 -6.77
N ARG A 450 6.58 23.76 -7.50
CA ARG A 450 7.13 24.33 -8.74
C ARG A 450 8.40 25.14 -8.48
N GLU A 451 8.40 26.03 -7.50
CA GLU A 451 9.60 26.80 -7.14
C GLU A 451 10.77 25.87 -6.78
N MET A 452 10.50 24.81 -6.00
CA MET A 452 11.48 23.77 -5.70
C MET A 452 11.99 23.07 -6.97
N GLY A 453 11.10 22.76 -7.91
CA GLY A 453 11.46 22.13 -9.18
C GLY A 453 12.36 23.02 -10.05
N GLU A 454 11.99 24.29 -10.21
CA GLU A 454 12.76 25.28 -10.97
C GLU A 454 14.17 25.45 -10.39
N ARG A 455 14.28 25.66 -9.07
CA ARG A 455 15.56 25.87 -8.40
C ARG A 455 16.46 24.63 -8.40
N SER A 456 15.88 23.44 -8.31
CA SER A 456 16.62 22.18 -8.36
C SER A 456 16.89 21.65 -9.77
N ASN A 457 16.37 22.32 -10.81
CA ASN A 457 16.36 21.84 -12.18
C ASN A 457 15.78 20.41 -12.29
N VAL A 458 14.66 20.21 -11.61
CA VAL A 458 13.88 18.97 -11.59
C VAL A 458 12.47 19.29 -12.08
N PRO A 459 11.96 18.57 -13.09
CA PRO A 459 10.62 18.78 -13.61
C PRO A 459 9.57 18.17 -12.66
N ILE A 460 9.39 18.78 -11.47
CA ILE A 460 8.45 18.31 -10.43
C ILE A 460 7.01 18.51 -10.89
N GLU A 461 6.68 19.69 -11.39
CA GLU A 461 5.44 19.96 -12.11
C GLU A 461 5.86 20.75 -13.37
N PRO A 462 6.14 20.07 -14.50
CA PRO A 462 6.47 20.68 -15.78
C PRO A 462 5.41 21.66 -16.26
N VAL A 463 5.78 22.58 -17.16
CA VAL A 463 4.89 23.63 -17.69
C VAL A 463 3.62 23.05 -18.32
N GLU A 464 3.73 21.95 -19.07
CA GLU A 464 2.60 21.27 -19.71
C GLU A 464 1.63 20.70 -18.67
N GLN A 465 2.16 20.16 -17.56
CA GLN A 465 1.36 19.71 -16.43
C GLN A 465 0.73 20.88 -15.68
N THR A 466 1.45 21.99 -15.48
CA THR A 466 0.91 23.19 -14.83
C THR A 466 -0.32 23.71 -15.57
N LYS A 467 -0.23 23.86 -16.90
CA LYS A 467 -1.36 24.29 -17.72
C LYS A 467 -2.57 23.38 -17.58
N LEU A 468 -2.34 22.05 -17.60
CA LEU A 468 -3.41 21.07 -17.43
C LEU A 468 -4.06 21.18 -16.06
N LEU A 469 -3.25 21.16 -15.00
CA LEU A 469 -3.70 21.21 -13.62
C LEU A 469 -4.43 22.51 -13.30
N ASP A 470 -4.01 23.63 -13.89
CA ASP A 470 -4.72 24.91 -13.78
C ASP A 470 -6.07 24.85 -14.52
N ALA A 471 -6.09 24.35 -15.76
CA ALA A 471 -7.34 24.21 -16.52
C ALA A 471 -8.38 23.33 -15.82
N VAL A 472 -7.98 22.19 -15.26
CA VAL A 472 -8.93 21.32 -14.52
C VAL A 472 -9.35 21.91 -13.18
N SER A 473 -8.49 22.70 -12.53
CA SER A 473 -8.82 23.35 -11.25
C SER A 473 -9.86 24.47 -11.40
N GLU A 474 -10.03 25.00 -12.61
CA GLU A 474 -11.06 26.00 -12.93
C GLU A 474 -12.45 25.41 -13.20
N LEU A 475 -12.55 24.08 -13.34
CA LEU A 475 -13.81 23.44 -13.62
C LEU A 475 -14.77 23.55 -12.41
N PRO A 476 -16.09 23.69 -12.64
CA PRO A 476 -17.08 23.72 -11.57
C PRO A 476 -16.98 22.51 -10.64
N GLY A 477 -17.05 22.77 -9.33
CA GLY A 477 -16.96 21.71 -8.32
C GLY A 477 -15.57 21.13 -8.08
N VAL A 478 -14.53 21.57 -8.80
CA VAL A 478 -13.16 21.13 -8.55
C VAL A 478 -12.55 21.94 -7.41
N VAL A 479 -12.05 21.24 -6.40
CA VAL A 479 -11.38 21.83 -5.23
C VAL A 479 -9.94 22.16 -5.60
N GLY A 480 -9.28 21.28 -6.34
CA GLY A 480 -7.97 21.51 -6.92
C GLY A 480 -7.38 20.23 -7.50
N ALA A 481 -6.28 20.36 -8.21
CA ALA A 481 -5.51 19.26 -8.75
C ALA A 481 -4.05 19.36 -8.33
N GLY A 482 -3.26 18.31 -8.51
CA GLY A 482 -1.82 18.32 -8.26
C GLY A 482 -1.09 17.07 -8.73
N VAL A 483 0.21 17.05 -8.47
CA VAL A 483 1.07 15.88 -8.74
C VAL A 483 1.27 15.08 -7.45
N PRO A 484 1.20 13.74 -7.49
CA PRO A 484 1.45 12.90 -6.33
C PRO A 484 2.96 12.69 -6.12
N GLY A 485 3.36 12.48 -4.87
CA GLY A 485 4.72 11.96 -4.60
C GLY A 485 5.82 12.97 -4.96
N ALA A 486 6.77 12.53 -5.78
CA ALA A 486 7.88 13.37 -6.23
C ALA A 486 7.50 14.27 -7.43
N GLY A 487 6.31 14.10 -8.00
CA GLY A 487 5.91 14.73 -9.25
C GLY A 487 6.61 14.15 -10.47
N GLY A 488 6.66 14.94 -11.54
CA GLY A 488 7.08 14.52 -12.86
C GLY A 488 5.96 13.84 -13.65
N TYR A 489 6.34 13.10 -14.69
CA TYR A 489 5.39 12.50 -15.64
C TYR A 489 4.83 11.14 -15.18
N ASP A 490 4.68 10.90 -13.87
CA ASP A 490 4.11 9.64 -13.35
C ASP A 490 2.58 9.65 -13.40
N ALA A 491 1.97 10.63 -12.74
CA ALA A 491 0.52 10.71 -12.56
C ALA A 491 0.12 12.13 -12.12
N ILE A 492 -1.18 12.39 -12.16
CA ILE A 492 -1.82 13.54 -11.53
C ILE A 492 -3.00 13.07 -10.68
N TRP A 493 -3.46 13.94 -9.78
CA TRP A 493 -4.71 13.76 -9.06
C TRP A 493 -5.58 15.01 -9.17
N VAL A 494 -6.89 14.83 -9.15
CA VAL A 494 -7.89 15.90 -9.11
C VAL A 494 -8.85 15.62 -7.96
N LEU A 495 -8.97 16.56 -7.03
CA LEU A 495 -9.92 16.52 -5.93
C LEU A 495 -11.15 17.36 -6.31
N ALA A 496 -12.30 16.72 -6.39
CA ALA A 496 -13.55 17.38 -6.77
C ALA A 496 -14.68 17.01 -5.80
N LEU A 497 -15.68 17.89 -5.76
CA LEU A 497 -16.95 17.61 -5.12
C LEU A 497 -17.72 16.56 -5.93
N SER A 498 -18.30 15.63 -5.20
CA SER A 498 -19.05 14.49 -5.73
C SER A 498 -20.27 14.26 -4.84
N PRO A 499 -21.31 15.11 -4.94
CA PRO A 499 -22.53 14.89 -4.19
C PRO A 499 -23.16 13.54 -4.60
N PRO A 500 -23.98 12.93 -3.73
CA PRO A 500 -24.81 11.78 -4.12
C PRO A 500 -25.57 12.11 -5.40
N LEU A 501 -25.67 11.13 -6.31
CA LEU A 501 -26.26 11.30 -7.64
C LEU A 501 -27.61 12.02 -7.56
N SER A 502 -27.70 13.20 -8.18
CA SER A 502 -28.97 13.85 -8.51
C SER A 502 -29.13 13.84 -10.04
N ASP A 503 -30.34 13.53 -10.51
CA ASP A 503 -30.62 13.28 -11.94
C ASP A 503 -30.44 14.52 -12.86
N SER A 504 -30.08 15.69 -12.33
CA SER A 504 -30.16 16.97 -13.05
C SER A 504 -28.83 17.73 -13.23
N VAL A 505 -27.71 17.27 -12.64
CA VAL A 505 -26.43 18.00 -12.67
C VAL A 505 -25.32 17.15 -13.27
N LEU A 506 -24.68 17.64 -14.34
CA LEU A 506 -23.43 17.04 -14.87
C LEU A 506 -22.38 16.99 -13.75
N HIS A 507 -21.94 15.78 -13.41
CA HIS A 507 -21.06 15.56 -12.27
C HIS A 507 -19.67 16.17 -12.55
N PRO A 508 -19.04 16.93 -11.62
CA PRO A 508 -17.73 17.57 -11.84
C PRO A 508 -16.67 16.63 -12.40
N LEU A 509 -16.62 15.40 -11.86
CA LEU A 509 -15.69 14.36 -12.31
C LEU A 509 -15.86 13.96 -13.79
N GLU A 510 -17.05 14.06 -14.38
CA GLU A 510 -17.24 13.77 -15.82
C GLU A 510 -16.57 14.84 -16.68
N LYS A 511 -16.78 16.13 -16.34
CA LYS A 511 -16.10 17.24 -17.00
C LYS A 511 -14.58 17.16 -16.84
N VAL A 512 -14.10 16.75 -15.66
CA VAL A 512 -12.68 16.48 -15.44
C VAL A 512 -12.20 15.38 -16.39
N GLN A 513 -12.88 14.23 -16.44
CA GLN A 513 -12.49 13.14 -17.35
C GLN A 513 -12.44 13.58 -18.81
N ASP A 514 -13.43 14.33 -19.27
CA ASP A 514 -13.49 14.83 -20.65
C ASP A 514 -12.35 15.80 -20.96
N THR A 515 -12.05 16.69 -20.01
CA THR A 515 -10.91 17.62 -20.11
C THR A 515 -9.58 16.88 -20.17
N LEU A 516 -9.39 15.86 -19.31
CA LEU A 516 -8.17 15.04 -19.29
C LEU A 516 -7.99 14.27 -20.60
N ARG A 517 -9.06 13.63 -21.11
CA ARG A 517 -9.03 12.88 -22.38
C ARG A 517 -8.82 13.78 -23.60
N GLY A 518 -9.37 14.99 -23.56
CA GLY A 518 -9.27 15.98 -24.64
C GLY A 518 -7.97 16.78 -24.63
N TRP A 519 -7.11 16.61 -23.61
CA TRP A 519 -5.89 17.39 -23.47
C TRP A 519 -4.85 17.02 -24.53
N LYS A 520 -4.31 18.02 -25.23
CA LYS A 520 -3.43 17.80 -26.40
C LYS A 520 -1.94 18.01 -26.13
N GLU A 521 -1.58 18.80 -25.10
CA GLU A 521 -0.17 19.12 -24.83
C GLU A 521 0.59 17.95 -24.18
N MET A 522 -0.13 16.99 -23.59
CA MET A 522 0.43 15.76 -23.03
C MET A 522 -0.63 14.66 -22.96
N SER A 523 -0.20 13.40 -23.07
CA SER A 523 -1.10 12.25 -22.95
C SER A 523 -1.39 11.97 -21.48
N VAL A 524 -2.66 12.12 -21.11
CA VAL A 524 -3.17 11.87 -19.75
C VAL A 524 -4.39 10.99 -19.81
N ARG A 525 -4.44 9.94 -18.99
CA ARG A 525 -5.59 9.05 -18.93
C ARG A 525 -6.15 8.95 -17.52
N PRO A 526 -7.42 9.32 -17.32
CA PRO A 526 -8.10 8.98 -16.08
C PRO A 526 -8.03 7.47 -15.84
N LEU A 527 -7.64 7.07 -14.63
CA LEU A 527 -7.78 5.69 -14.18
C LEU A 527 -9.26 5.33 -14.10
N SER A 528 -9.56 4.03 -13.96
CA SER A 528 -10.93 3.54 -13.82
C SER A 528 -11.65 4.26 -12.68
N LYS A 529 -12.98 4.44 -12.79
CA LYS A 529 -13.80 4.96 -11.69
C LYS A 529 -13.66 4.10 -10.42
N LEU A 530 -13.31 2.82 -10.57
CA LEU A 530 -13.02 1.91 -9.46
C LEU A 530 -11.73 2.22 -8.70
N ALA A 531 -10.81 3.01 -9.28
CA ALA A 531 -9.58 3.43 -8.64
C ALA A 531 -9.71 4.73 -7.85
N TRP A 532 -10.83 5.44 -7.98
CA TRP A 532 -11.04 6.73 -7.36
C TRP A 532 -11.25 6.60 -5.85
N ILE A 533 -10.76 7.58 -5.10
CA ILE A 533 -10.85 7.57 -3.64
C ILE A 533 -12.03 8.44 -3.25
N VAL A 534 -13.11 7.82 -2.79
CA VAL A 534 -14.33 8.51 -2.35
C VAL A 534 -14.24 8.81 -0.85
N GLY A 535 -14.52 10.06 -0.48
CA GLY A 535 -14.52 10.52 0.90
C GLY A 535 -15.77 10.11 1.68
N GLY A 536 -15.63 10.06 3.01
CA GLY A 536 -16.69 9.59 3.90
C GLY A 536 -16.84 8.07 3.99
N SER A 537 -16.17 7.29 3.14
CA SER A 537 -16.24 5.82 3.16
C SER A 537 -15.59 5.16 4.38
N GLY A 538 -14.99 5.91 5.32
CA GLY A 538 -14.44 5.37 6.55
C GLY A 538 -14.28 6.42 7.65
N GLY A 539 -15.09 6.32 8.70
CA GLY A 539 -14.91 7.09 9.94
C GLY A 539 -16.21 7.38 10.70
N GLY A 540 -16.59 6.47 11.60
CA GLY A 540 -17.57 6.55 12.71
C GLY A 540 -18.58 7.70 12.83
N GLY A 541 -19.86 7.31 12.99
CA GLY A 541 -21.00 8.08 13.49
C GLY A 541 -22.29 7.37 13.08
N GLY A 542 -23.11 6.94 14.04
CA GLY A 542 -24.12 5.88 13.86
C GLY A 542 -25.33 6.21 12.96
N GLY A 543 -25.84 5.15 12.34
CA GLY A 543 -27.05 5.10 11.52
C GLY A 543 -27.09 3.74 10.81
N GLU A 544 -28.13 2.97 11.09
CA GLU A 544 -28.27 1.55 10.70
C GLU A 544 -28.34 1.30 9.18
N GLU A 545 -27.82 0.12 8.81
CA GLU A 545 -28.20 -0.71 7.66
C GLU A 545 -27.74 -0.31 6.24
N ARG A 546 -26.48 -0.65 5.93
CA ARG A 546 -26.13 -1.61 4.86
C ARG A 546 -24.75 -2.22 5.14
N SER A 547 -24.71 -3.54 5.27
CA SER A 547 -23.53 -4.35 5.58
C SER A 547 -22.43 -4.18 4.55
N GLY A 548 -21.30 -3.59 4.96
CA GLY A 548 -20.10 -3.43 4.13
C GLY A 548 -19.35 -2.14 4.44
N SER A 549 -19.07 -1.85 5.72
CA SER A 549 -18.22 -0.73 6.11
C SER A 549 -16.84 -0.92 5.48
N ALA A 550 -16.51 -0.11 4.47
CA ALA A 550 -15.17 -0.05 3.90
C ALA A 550 -14.24 0.65 4.92
N GLU A 551 -13.87 -0.06 5.99
CA GLU A 551 -12.69 0.32 6.76
C GLU A 551 -11.53 0.51 5.77
N MET A 552 -10.80 1.61 5.93
CA MET A 552 -9.59 1.98 5.17
C MET A 552 -8.45 0.99 5.49
N VAL A 553 -8.68 -0.30 5.25
CA VAL A 553 -7.73 -1.37 5.55
C VAL A 553 -6.79 -1.54 4.36
N GLY A 554 -5.51 -1.28 4.61
CA GLY A 554 -4.46 -1.49 3.62
C GLY A 554 -4.37 -2.96 3.23
N LEU A 555 -4.15 -3.85 4.19
CA LEU A 555 -3.98 -5.30 3.99
C LEU A 555 -5.23 -6.10 4.39
N LYS A 556 -5.72 -6.97 3.51
CA LYS A 556 -6.87 -7.85 3.77
C LYS A 556 -6.55 -9.30 3.48
N ARG A 557 -7.14 -10.22 4.26
CA ARG A 557 -7.25 -11.64 3.89
C ARG A 557 -8.51 -11.78 3.04
N GLU A 558 -8.34 -12.28 1.83
CA GLU A 558 -9.42 -12.36 0.84
C GLU A 558 -9.94 -13.80 0.73
N ARG A 559 -11.13 -13.93 0.14
CA ARG A 559 -11.65 -15.21 -0.38
C ARG A 559 -11.66 -15.19 -1.90
N MET A 560 -11.39 -16.35 -2.52
CA MET A 560 -11.21 -16.45 -3.98
C MET A 560 -12.47 -15.98 -4.72
N GLU A 561 -13.63 -16.40 -4.22
CA GLU A 561 -14.96 -16.13 -4.75
C GLU A 561 -15.43 -14.67 -4.58
N GLU A 562 -14.78 -13.89 -3.71
CA GLU A 562 -15.13 -12.48 -3.47
C GLU A 562 -14.38 -11.51 -4.39
N VAL A 563 -13.31 -11.99 -5.04
CA VAL A 563 -12.49 -11.17 -5.93
C VAL A 563 -12.80 -11.52 -7.38
N GLN A 564 -13.53 -10.63 -8.05
CA GLN A 564 -13.93 -10.80 -9.44
C GLN A 564 -12.72 -11.07 -10.36
N GLY A 565 -12.76 -12.16 -11.13
CA GLY A 565 -11.71 -12.52 -12.09
C GLY A 565 -10.50 -13.24 -11.49
N LEU A 566 -10.41 -13.35 -10.15
CA LEU A 566 -9.22 -13.93 -9.50
C LEU A 566 -9.15 -15.44 -9.71
N LYS A 567 -10.28 -16.14 -9.64
CA LYS A 567 -10.33 -17.59 -9.87
C LYS A 567 -9.89 -17.91 -11.29
N GLU A 568 -10.42 -17.19 -12.27
CA GLU A 568 -10.14 -17.39 -13.70
C GLU A 568 -8.67 -17.14 -14.02
N VAL A 569 -8.06 -16.07 -13.46
CA VAL A 569 -6.65 -15.77 -13.71
C VAL A 569 -5.73 -16.77 -13.01
N VAL A 570 -6.10 -17.26 -11.82
CA VAL A 570 -5.33 -18.29 -11.12
C VAL A 570 -5.38 -19.61 -11.88
N GLU A 571 -6.57 -20.06 -12.29
CA GLU A 571 -6.78 -21.32 -13.03
C GLU A 571 -6.09 -21.32 -14.39
N ALA A 572 -6.02 -20.18 -15.07
CA ALA A 572 -5.36 -20.04 -16.38
C ALA A 572 -3.84 -20.31 -16.37
N VAL A 573 -3.19 -20.30 -15.19
CA VAL A 573 -1.75 -20.57 -15.05
C VAL A 573 -1.46 -21.97 -14.50
N VAL A 574 -2.50 -22.71 -14.11
CA VAL A 574 -2.37 -24.07 -13.54
C VAL A 574 -2.41 -25.14 -14.62
N VAL A 575 -3.00 -24.82 -15.78
CA VAL A 575 -3.04 -25.65 -16.99
C VAL A 575 -1.79 -25.41 -17.80
#